data_AF-A0A2M7Q0Z5-F1
#
_entry.id   AF-A0A2M7Q0Z5-F1
#
_cell.length_a   1.000
_cell.length_b   1.000
_cell.length_c   1.000
_cell.angle_alpha   90.00
_cell.angle_beta   90.00
_cell.angle_gamma   90.00
#
_symmetry.space_group_name_H-M   'P 1'
#
loop_
_entity.id
_entity.type
_entity.pdbx_description
1 polymer ?
#
loop_
_entity_poly.entity_id
_entity_poly.type
_entity_poly.pdbx_seq_one_letter_code
_entity_poly.pdbx_strand_id
1 'polypeptide(L)'
;MNVTAKIFYLPLMAALGLTISGIAIAGDQGKAAECGAKGFERMATELNLSQEQKEQFKKIHSEAKPEMKKNRDAMKENHEAIRQLNPADNGYDQAVAKLADEQGKLVAASIRQHAKTRAQTDAILTPEQREKAHQLAQERRDRKSSKREQGPRF
;
A
#
# COMPACT_ATOMS: atom_id res chain seq x y z
N MET A 1 -10.27 -29.96 28.36
CA MET A 1 -9.48 -28.88 29.00
C MET A 1 -9.69 -27.61 28.20
N ASN A 2 -10.60 -26.77 28.68
CA ASN A 2 -10.91 -25.48 28.07
C ASN A 2 -9.90 -24.45 28.58
N VAL A 3 -9.10 -23.86 27.70
CA VAL A 3 -8.33 -22.66 28.05
C VAL A 3 -8.82 -21.52 27.18
N THR A 4 -9.78 -20.81 27.77
CA THR A 4 -10.40 -19.59 27.27
C THR A 4 -9.37 -18.46 27.30
N ALA A 5 -8.77 -18.11 26.15
CA ALA A 5 -7.92 -16.94 26.03
C ALA A 5 -8.77 -15.66 25.90
N LYS A 6 -9.22 -15.11 27.03
CA LYS A 6 -9.69 -13.73 27.12
C LYS A 6 -8.47 -12.82 27.24
N ILE A 7 -8.01 -12.27 26.12
CA ILE A 7 -6.95 -11.25 26.11
C ILE A 7 -7.60 -9.88 25.86
N PHE A 8 -7.63 -9.13 26.96
CA PHE A 8 -7.93 -7.71 27.17
C PHE A 8 -7.80 -6.79 25.95
N TYR A 9 -8.93 -6.16 25.57
CA TYR A 9 -8.96 -4.93 24.77
C TYR A 9 -8.68 -3.73 25.69
N LEU A 10 -7.51 -3.09 25.53
CA LEU A 10 -7.23 -1.77 26.09
C LEU A 10 -7.40 -0.71 24.98
N PRO A 11 -8.24 0.32 25.16
CA PRO A 11 -8.33 1.41 24.21
C PRO A 11 -7.14 2.36 24.42
N LEU A 12 -6.15 2.29 23.53
CA LEU A 12 -5.06 3.26 23.47
C LEU A 12 -5.57 4.56 22.84
N MET A 13 -6.09 5.46 23.67
CA MET A 13 -6.36 6.85 23.29
C MET A 13 -5.03 7.62 23.21
N ALA A 14 -4.48 7.73 22.00
CA ALA A 14 -3.37 8.62 21.71
C ALA A 14 -3.90 9.95 21.13
N ALA A 15 -4.15 10.91 22.03
CA ALA A 15 -4.32 12.32 21.68
C ALA A 15 -2.93 12.92 21.45
N LEU A 16 -2.63 13.34 20.21
CA LEU A 16 -1.43 14.13 19.90
C LEU A 16 -1.70 15.13 18.77
N GLY A 17 -1.75 16.41 19.17
CA GLY A 17 -0.95 17.51 18.60
C GLY A 17 -1.15 17.92 17.14
N LEU A 18 -1.77 19.09 16.96
CA LEU A 18 -1.76 19.93 15.75
C LEU A 18 -0.33 20.21 15.24
N THR A 19 -0.13 20.15 13.92
CA THR A 19 0.50 21.20 13.08
C THR A 19 0.17 20.97 11.61
N ILE A 20 -0.64 21.85 10.99
CA ILE A 20 -0.87 21.85 9.54
C ILE A 20 0.11 22.87 8.94
N SER A 21 1.27 22.41 8.47
CA SER A 21 2.05 23.19 7.50
C SER A 21 1.62 22.79 6.10
N GLY A 22 0.99 23.75 5.41
CA GLY A 22 0.55 23.59 4.04
C GLY A 22 1.72 23.51 3.07
N ILE A 23 1.65 22.56 2.13
CA ILE A 23 2.37 22.63 0.86
C ILE A 23 1.39 22.23 -0.23
N ALA A 24 1.01 23.22 -1.05
CA ALA A 24 0.33 23.00 -2.30
C ALA A 24 1.33 22.43 -3.32
N ILE A 25 1.01 21.28 -3.91
CA ILE A 25 1.72 20.76 -5.08
C ILE A 25 0.69 20.58 -6.19
N ALA A 26 0.63 21.58 -7.07
CA ALA A 26 -0.10 21.52 -8.33
C ALA A 26 0.75 20.79 -9.39
N GLY A 27 0.13 19.86 -10.12
CA GLY A 27 0.74 19.13 -11.24
C GLY A 27 0.28 17.67 -11.29
N ASP A 28 -0.69 17.36 -12.14
CA ASP A 28 -1.16 16.02 -12.53
C ASP A 28 -1.73 15.09 -11.41
N GLN A 29 -1.93 15.61 -10.19
CA GLN A 29 -2.44 14.82 -9.07
C GLN A 29 -3.95 14.52 -9.14
N GLY A 30 -4.71 15.20 -10.01
CA GLY A 30 -6.18 15.14 -10.04
C GLY A 30 -6.72 13.74 -10.34
N LYS A 31 -6.27 13.10 -11.43
CA LYS A 31 -6.80 11.78 -11.85
C LYS A 31 -6.34 10.65 -10.93
N ALA A 32 -5.10 10.69 -10.45
CA ALA A 32 -4.59 9.67 -9.54
C ALA A 32 -5.25 9.76 -8.16
N ALA A 33 -5.46 10.99 -7.64
CA ALA A 33 -6.20 11.20 -6.40
C ALA A 33 -7.68 10.79 -6.53
N GLU A 34 -8.31 11.09 -7.68
CA GLU A 34 -9.70 10.73 -7.95
C GLU A 34 -9.90 9.21 -8.09
N CYS A 35 -8.98 8.50 -8.77
CA CYS A 35 -8.98 7.04 -8.82
C CYS A 35 -8.78 6.40 -7.43
N GLY A 36 -7.93 7.00 -6.60
CA GLY A 36 -7.71 6.55 -5.22
C GLY A 36 -8.95 6.74 -4.34
N ALA A 37 -9.60 7.90 -4.44
CA ALA A 37 -10.83 8.21 -3.71
C ALA A 37 -11.98 7.26 -4.12
N LYS A 38 -12.18 7.05 -5.43
CA LYS A 38 -13.20 6.11 -5.93
C LYS A 38 -12.94 4.67 -5.48
N GLY A 39 -11.68 4.25 -5.41
CA GLY A 39 -11.32 2.92 -4.92
C GLY A 39 -11.63 2.74 -3.43
N PHE A 40 -11.30 3.75 -2.62
CA PHE A 40 -11.62 3.75 -1.19
C PHE A 40 -13.12 3.72 -0.93
N GLU A 41 -13.91 4.57 -1.59
CA GLU A 41 -15.36 4.62 -1.37
C GLU A 41 -16.04 3.28 -1.71
N ARG A 42 -15.63 2.63 -2.81
CA ARG A 42 -16.12 1.29 -3.15
C ARG A 42 -15.84 0.26 -2.05
N MET A 43 -14.60 0.22 -1.55
CA MET A 43 -14.22 -0.68 -0.47
C MET A 43 -14.99 -0.38 0.83
N ALA A 44 -15.15 0.90 1.16
CA ALA A 44 -15.86 1.32 2.35
C ALA A 44 -17.34 0.93 2.32
N THR A 45 -17.99 1.04 1.15
CA THR A 45 -19.34 0.52 0.92
C THR A 45 -19.37 -1.01 0.99
N GLU A 46 -18.45 -1.71 0.32
CA GLU A 46 -18.39 -3.17 0.34
C GLU A 46 -18.24 -3.72 1.77
N LEU A 47 -17.43 -3.09 2.62
CA LEU A 47 -17.22 -3.51 4.01
C LEU A 47 -18.24 -2.92 5.00
N ASN A 48 -19.19 -2.10 4.54
CA ASN A 48 -20.11 -1.36 5.41
C ASN A 48 -19.39 -0.63 6.54
N LEU A 49 -18.33 0.12 6.21
CA LEU A 49 -17.55 0.85 7.22
C LEU A 49 -18.38 1.96 7.87
N SER A 50 -18.29 2.07 9.21
CA SER A 50 -18.83 3.20 9.96
C SER A 50 -18.09 4.50 9.59
N GLN A 51 -18.67 5.64 9.96
CA GLN A 51 -18.03 6.94 9.73
C GLN A 51 -16.69 7.04 10.46
N GLU A 52 -16.64 6.55 11.70
CA GLU A 52 -15.42 6.51 12.52
C GLU A 52 -14.36 5.62 11.88
N GLN A 53 -14.73 4.44 11.37
CA GLN A 53 -13.81 3.54 10.66
C GLN A 53 -13.26 4.19 9.39
N LYS A 54 -14.09 4.92 8.63
CA LYS A 54 -13.64 5.64 7.43
C LYS A 54 -12.62 6.72 7.77
N GLU A 55 -12.83 7.47 8.85
CA GLU A 55 -11.90 8.50 9.31
C GLU A 55 -10.56 7.91 9.76
N GLN A 56 -10.61 6.82 10.53
CA GLN A 56 -9.41 6.08 10.94
C GLN A 56 -8.64 5.54 9.73
N PHE A 57 -9.34 4.98 8.74
CA PHE A 57 -8.70 4.51 7.50
C PHE A 57 -8.00 5.65 6.75
N LYS A 58 -8.67 6.80 6.58
CA LYS A 58 -8.09 7.99 5.94
C LYS A 58 -6.84 8.47 6.70
N LYS A 59 -6.87 8.47 8.03
CA LYS A 59 -5.73 8.84 8.87
C LYS A 59 -4.55 7.89 8.65
N ILE A 60 -4.77 6.58 8.75
CA ILE A 60 -3.76 5.53 8.50
C ILE A 60 -3.09 5.73 7.13
N HIS A 61 -3.89 5.97 6.09
CA HIS A 61 -3.36 6.14 4.74
C HIS A 61 -2.65 7.48 4.54
N SER A 62 -3.15 8.55 5.15
CA SER A 62 -2.50 9.87 5.11
C SER A 62 -1.12 9.82 5.75
N GLU A 63 -0.98 9.14 6.89
CA GLU A 63 0.28 8.94 7.59
C GLU A 63 1.26 8.07 6.80
N ALA A 64 0.77 7.05 6.09
CA ALA A 64 1.62 6.17 5.27
C ALA A 64 2.03 6.81 3.92
N LYS A 65 1.27 7.80 3.43
CA LYS A 65 1.43 8.37 2.08
C LYS A 65 2.83 8.92 1.78
N PRO A 66 3.51 9.66 2.68
CA PRO A 66 4.84 10.19 2.40
C PRO A 66 5.88 9.07 2.16
N GLU A 67 5.88 8.05 3.00
CA GLU A 67 6.80 6.91 2.88
C GLU A 67 6.50 6.09 1.63
N MET A 68 5.22 5.86 1.32
CA MET A 68 4.82 5.18 0.09
C MET A 68 5.25 5.97 -1.16
N LYS A 69 5.08 7.31 -1.15
CA LYS A 69 5.53 8.17 -2.25
C LYS A 69 7.03 8.09 -2.42
N LYS A 70 7.79 8.21 -1.32
CA LYS A 70 9.27 8.10 -1.35
C LYS A 70 9.72 6.78 -1.96
N ASN A 71 9.16 5.66 -1.51
CA ASN A 71 9.54 4.34 -2.04
C ASN A 71 9.16 4.16 -3.51
N ARG A 72 7.99 4.67 -3.92
CA ARG A 72 7.54 4.61 -5.32
C ARG A 72 8.45 5.44 -6.23
N ASP A 73 8.79 6.65 -5.82
CA ASP A 73 9.63 7.54 -6.61
C ASP A 73 11.05 6.94 -6.73
N ALA A 74 11.61 6.39 -5.65
CA ALA A 74 12.89 5.67 -5.69
C ALA A 74 12.87 4.39 -6.56
N MET A 75 11.77 3.62 -6.55
CA MET A 75 11.61 2.48 -7.46
C MET A 75 11.54 2.92 -8.93
N LYS A 76 10.93 4.07 -9.21
CA LYS A 76 10.87 4.63 -10.56
C LYS A 76 12.27 5.00 -11.05
N GLU A 77 13.03 5.72 -10.22
CA GLU A 77 14.42 6.09 -10.51
C GLU A 77 15.31 4.87 -10.72
N ASN A 78 15.20 3.85 -9.85
CA ASN A 78 15.94 2.60 -10.00
C ASN A 78 15.61 1.88 -11.31
N HIS A 79 14.32 1.79 -11.71
CA HIS A 79 13.94 1.22 -13.00
C HIS A 79 14.47 2.04 -14.20
N GLU A 80 14.49 3.36 -14.08
CA GLU A 80 15.07 4.24 -15.11
C GLU A 80 16.57 4.03 -15.25
N ALA A 81 17.29 3.95 -14.13
CA ALA A 81 18.72 3.65 -14.12
C ALA A 81 19.04 2.30 -14.76
N ILE A 82 18.27 1.24 -14.44
CA ILE A 82 18.44 -0.09 -15.06
C ILE A 82 18.23 -0.01 -16.58
N ARG A 83 17.20 0.72 -17.04
CA ARG A 83 16.92 0.89 -18.48
C ARG A 83 18.00 1.67 -19.24
N GLN A 84 18.76 2.50 -18.55
CA GLN A 84 19.83 3.32 -19.13
C GLN A 84 21.18 2.60 -19.17
N LEU A 85 21.32 1.42 -18.55
CA LEU A 85 22.57 0.67 -18.58
C LEU A 85 22.92 0.25 -20.02
N ASN A 86 24.19 0.44 -20.37
CA ASN A 86 24.75 0.02 -21.64
C ASN A 86 25.63 -1.23 -21.45
N PRO A 87 25.30 -2.38 -22.07
CA PRO A 87 26.11 -3.60 -21.98
C PRO A 87 27.56 -3.46 -22.47
N ALA A 88 27.87 -2.43 -23.25
CA ALA A 88 29.23 -2.18 -23.73
C ALA A 88 30.13 -1.45 -22.71
N ASP A 89 29.59 -0.98 -21.59
CA ASP A 89 30.37 -0.25 -20.58
C ASP A 89 31.24 -1.21 -19.76
N ASN A 90 32.51 -0.86 -19.53
CA ASN A 90 33.47 -1.69 -18.77
C ASN A 90 33.03 -2.02 -17.31
N GLY A 91 32.03 -1.31 -16.77
CA GLY A 91 31.48 -1.51 -15.43
C GLY A 91 30.06 -2.07 -15.40
N TYR A 92 29.55 -2.59 -16.52
CA TYR A 92 28.15 -3.01 -16.67
C TYR A 92 27.70 -3.98 -15.56
N ASP A 93 28.42 -5.07 -15.34
CA ASP A 93 28.03 -6.09 -14.34
C ASP A 93 28.00 -5.54 -12.92
N GLN A 94 28.95 -4.66 -12.57
CA GLN A 94 28.98 -4.00 -11.27
C GLN A 94 27.79 -3.04 -11.11
N ALA A 95 27.43 -2.31 -12.17
CA ALA A 95 26.29 -1.41 -12.16
C ALA A 95 24.96 -2.19 -12.05
N VAL A 96 24.83 -3.31 -12.75
CA VAL A 96 23.69 -4.23 -12.63
C VAL A 96 23.57 -4.74 -11.20
N ALA A 97 24.65 -5.25 -10.62
CA ALA A 97 24.64 -5.80 -9.25
C ALA A 97 24.20 -4.74 -8.22
N LYS A 98 24.75 -3.53 -8.32
CA LYS A 98 24.38 -2.41 -7.44
C LYS A 98 22.90 -2.04 -7.56
N LEU A 99 22.38 -1.88 -8.78
CA LEU A 99 20.99 -1.50 -9.00
C LEU A 99 20.02 -2.61 -8.58
N ALA A 100 20.42 -3.88 -8.74
CA ALA A 100 19.64 -5.03 -8.26
C ALA A 100 19.56 -5.05 -6.72
N ASP A 101 20.67 -4.82 -6.02
CA ASP A 101 20.70 -4.73 -4.56
C ASP A 101 19.84 -3.57 -4.03
N GLU A 102 19.91 -2.42 -4.69
CA GLU A 102 19.06 -1.26 -4.38
C GLU A 102 17.58 -1.60 -4.59
N GLN A 103 17.24 -2.24 -5.70
CA GLN A 103 15.87 -2.67 -5.98
C GLN A 103 15.35 -3.65 -4.92
N GLY A 104 16.17 -4.63 -4.52
CA GLY A 104 15.82 -5.58 -3.46
C GLY A 104 15.48 -4.88 -2.13
N LYS A 105 16.26 -3.85 -1.76
CA LYS A 105 15.99 -3.04 -0.55
C LYS A 105 14.69 -2.25 -0.66
N LEU A 106 14.40 -1.66 -1.82
CA LEU A 106 13.17 -0.92 -2.07
C LEU A 106 11.92 -1.82 -2.07
N VAL A 107 12.03 -3.03 -2.63
CA VAL A 107 10.98 -4.06 -2.55
C VAL A 107 10.73 -4.46 -1.11
N ALA A 108 11.78 -4.73 -0.34
CA ALA A 108 11.66 -5.10 1.07
C ALA A 108 11.01 -3.97 1.89
N ALA A 109 11.37 -2.71 1.63
CA ALA A 109 10.73 -1.55 2.26
C ALA A 109 9.24 -1.44 1.91
N SER A 110 8.87 -1.64 0.65
CA SER A 110 7.47 -1.65 0.21
C SER A 110 6.65 -2.72 0.92
N ILE A 111 7.19 -3.95 1.03
CA ILE A 111 6.52 -5.07 1.70
C ILE A 111 6.26 -4.75 3.16
N ARG A 112 7.27 -4.25 3.89
CA ARG A 112 7.13 -3.87 5.30
C ARG A 112 6.08 -2.78 5.48
N GLN A 113 6.07 -1.77 4.62
CA GLN A 113 5.09 -0.69 4.70
C GLN A 113 3.67 -1.19 4.45
N HIS A 114 3.47 -1.99 3.40
CA HIS A 114 2.16 -2.57 3.12
C HIS A 114 1.66 -3.47 4.25
N ALA A 115 2.55 -4.29 4.84
CA ALA A 115 2.20 -5.13 5.97
C ALA A 115 1.78 -4.29 7.20
N LYS A 116 2.50 -3.21 7.49
CA LYS A 116 2.16 -2.27 8.56
C LYS A 116 0.80 -1.61 8.35
N THR A 117 0.56 -1.02 7.18
CA THR A 117 -0.72 -0.37 6.85
C THR A 117 -1.87 -1.38 6.88
N ARG A 118 -1.65 -2.61 6.40
CA ARG A 118 -2.65 -3.68 6.47
C ARG A 118 -2.97 -4.04 7.91
N ALA A 119 -1.98 -4.25 8.76
CA ALA A 119 -2.20 -4.57 10.18
C ALA A 119 -2.98 -3.46 10.90
N GLN A 120 -2.66 -2.19 10.63
CA GLN A 120 -3.40 -1.05 11.19
C GLN A 120 -4.85 -0.99 10.70
N THR A 121 -5.08 -1.32 9.43
CA THR A 121 -6.44 -1.39 8.85
C THR A 121 -7.22 -2.55 9.44
N ASP A 122 -6.63 -3.75 9.55
CA ASP A 122 -7.29 -4.93 10.11
C ASP A 122 -7.68 -4.72 11.58
N ALA A 123 -6.95 -3.88 12.32
CA ALA A 123 -7.23 -3.56 13.71
C ALA A 123 -8.50 -2.70 13.93
N ILE A 124 -8.97 -1.98 12.90
CA ILE A 124 -10.17 -1.14 12.99
C ILE A 124 -11.44 -1.83 12.45
N LEU A 125 -11.31 -3.05 11.94
CA LEU A 125 -12.41 -3.84 11.37
C LEU A 125 -12.97 -4.84 12.38
N THR A 126 -14.28 -5.12 12.28
CA THR A 126 -14.89 -6.24 13.02
C THR A 126 -14.42 -7.59 12.46
N PRO A 127 -14.55 -8.70 13.20
CA PRO A 127 -14.26 -10.04 12.68
C PRO A 127 -14.97 -10.36 11.36
N GLU A 128 -16.24 -9.99 11.23
CA GLU A 128 -17.06 -10.22 10.04
C GLU A 128 -16.57 -9.37 8.86
N GLN A 129 -16.21 -8.11 9.12
CA GLN A 129 -15.64 -7.22 8.10
C GLN A 129 -14.28 -7.72 7.60
N ARG A 130 -13.43 -8.28 8.48
CA ARG A 130 -12.15 -8.88 8.09
C ARG A 130 -12.36 -10.06 7.16
N GLU A 131 -13.26 -10.97 7.50
CA GLU A 131 -13.59 -12.12 6.66
C GLU A 131 -14.06 -11.68 5.27
N LYS A 132 -14.97 -10.69 5.22
CA LYS A 132 -15.42 -10.10 3.95
C LYS A 132 -14.27 -9.45 3.17
N ALA A 133 -13.37 -8.74 3.85
CA ALA A 133 -12.20 -8.14 3.22
C ALA A 133 -11.27 -9.20 2.59
N HIS A 134 -11.10 -10.35 3.24
CA HIS A 134 -10.35 -11.48 2.71
C HIS A 134 -10.98 -12.08 1.45
N GLN A 135 -12.30 -12.30 1.44
CA GLN A 135 -13.04 -12.81 0.29
C GLN A 135 -12.94 -11.86 -0.90
N LEU A 136 -13.22 -10.56 -0.69
CA LEU A 136 -13.08 -9.53 -1.73
C LEU A 136 -11.64 -9.44 -2.26
N ALA A 137 -10.64 -9.68 -1.42
CA ALA A 137 -9.24 -9.71 -1.85
C ALA A 137 -8.94 -10.93 -2.74
N GLN A 138 -9.51 -12.10 -2.45
CA GLN A 138 -9.39 -13.30 -3.29
C GLN A 138 -10.06 -13.10 -4.64
N GLU A 139 -11.32 -12.66 -4.67
CA GLU A 139 -12.05 -12.39 -5.92
C GLU A 139 -11.31 -11.40 -6.82
N ARG A 140 -10.72 -10.34 -6.22
CA ARG A 140 -9.90 -9.38 -6.96
C ARG A 140 -8.64 -10.01 -7.55
N ARG A 141 -8.01 -10.96 -6.85
CA ARG A 141 -6.84 -11.70 -7.35
C ARG A 141 -7.25 -12.62 -8.50
N ASP A 142 -8.34 -13.36 -8.34
CA ASP A 142 -8.82 -14.31 -9.35
C ASP A 142 -9.20 -13.59 -10.64
N ARG A 143 -9.96 -12.49 -10.53
CA ARG A 143 -10.30 -11.63 -11.68
C ARG A 143 -9.06 -11.06 -12.38
N LYS A 144 -7.99 -10.78 -11.64
CA LYS A 144 -6.74 -10.29 -12.23
C LYS A 144 -5.98 -11.42 -12.92
N SER A 145 -6.01 -12.63 -12.37
CA SER A 145 -5.40 -13.82 -12.98
C SER A 145 -6.11 -14.21 -14.29
N SER A 146 -7.44 -14.27 -14.31
CA SER A 146 -8.21 -14.62 -15.50
C SER A 146 -8.01 -13.63 -16.65
N LYS A 147 -7.92 -12.33 -16.34
CA LYS A 147 -7.57 -11.30 -17.34
C LYS A 147 -6.16 -11.46 -17.92
N ARG A 148 -5.21 -11.98 -17.15
CA ARG A 148 -3.84 -12.23 -17.62
C ARG A 148 -3.78 -13.46 -18.52
N GLU A 149 -4.58 -14.48 -18.22
CA GLU A 149 -4.69 -15.69 -19.05
C GLU A 149 -5.40 -15.44 -20.39
N GLN A 150 -6.33 -14.48 -20.43
CA GLN A 150 -7.09 -14.10 -21.63
C GLN A 150 -6.47 -12.95 -22.44
N GLY A 151 -5.35 -12.36 -21.98
CA GLY A 151 -4.62 -11.34 -22.74
C GLY A 151 -3.88 -11.95 -23.94
N PRO A 152 -3.52 -11.15 -24.97
CA PRO A 152 -2.82 -11.67 -26.14
C PRO A 152 -1.53 -12.38 -25.71
N ARG A 153 -1.45 -13.67 -26.01
CA ARG A 153 -0.20 -14.43 -25.97
C ARG A 153 0.60 -14.00 -27.20
N PHE A 154 1.62 -13.18 -26.99
CA PHE A 154 2.63 -12.88 -28.01
C PHE A 154 3.60 -14.05 -28.13
#